data_AF-A0AAE9DHJ7-F1
#
_entry.id   AF-A0AAE9DHJ7-F1
#
_cell.length_a   1.000
_cell.length_b   1.000
_cell.length_c   1.000
_cell.angle_alpha   90.00
_cell.angle_beta   90.00
_cell.angle_gamma   90.00
#
_symmetry.space_group_name_H-M   'P 1'
#
loop_
_entity.id
_entity.type
_entity.pdbx_description
1 polymer ?
#
loop_
_entity_poly.entity_id
_entity_poly.type
_entity_poly.pdbx_seq_one_letter_code
_entity_poly.pdbx_strand_id
1 'polypeptide(L)'
;MIPFEAKATSTAAAYKAENDKRNSWISQKKLQMDESSFLLYLLDRAKQIGSSALAKISDAYQTANEGISAIGASFVSDIIKSKRREESLLKKEVVKVTMEDVQKITMLAMKEDSPERDRDALLAILSFNVS
;
A
#
# COMPACT_ATOMS: atom_id res chain seq x y z
N MET A 1 -20.08 -26.78 2.33
CA MET A 1 -19.28 -26.58 1.10
C MET A 1 -17.85 -26.33 1.55
N ILE A 2 -16.84 -27.06 1.07
CA ILE A 2 -15.47 -26.84 1.52
C ILE A 2 -15.03 -25.47 0.97
N PRO A 3 -14.66 -24.48 1.81
CA PRO A 3 -14.57 -23.07 1.39
C PRO A 3 -13.58 -22.80 0.24
N PHE A 4 -12.67 -23.73 0.01
CA PHE A 4 -11.60 -23.63 -0.98
C PHE A 4 -11.96 -24.21 -2.36
N GLU A 5 -13.02 -25.01 -2.49
CA GLU A 5 -13.41 -25.64 -3.77
C GLU A 5 -13.97 -24.64 -4.78
N ALA A 6 -14.49 -23.49 -4.31
CA ALA A 6 -14.97 -22.40 -5.16
C ALA A 6 -13.84 -21.50 -5.70
N LYS A 7 -12.58 -21.77 -5.35
CA LYS A 7 -11.41 -21.01 -5.81
C LYS A 7 -10.59 -21.85 -6.80
N ALA A 8 -9.91 -21.16 -7.72
CA ALA A 8 -8.88 -21.81 -8.54
C ALA A 8 -7.87 -22.53 -7.65
N THR A 9 -7.44 -23.73 -8.06
CA THR A 9 -6.58 -24.61 -7.24
C THR A 9 -5.31 -23.92 -6.73
N SER A 10 -4.71 -23.06 -7.56
CA SER A 10 -3.53 -22.26 -7.18
C SER A 10 -3.84 -21.25 -6.07
N THR A 11 -5.00 -20.57 -6.16
CA THR A 11 -5.47 -19.62 -5.16
C THR A 11 -5.83 -20.33 -3.85
N ALA A 12 -6.50 -21.48 -3.92
CA ALA A 12 -6.84 -22.29 -2.76
C ALA A 12 -5.58 -22.74 -2.00
N ALA A 13 -4.58 -23.26 -2.71
CA ALA A 13 -3.31 -23.67 -2.11
C ALA A 13 -2.58 -22.47 -1.46
N ALA A 14 -2.59 -21.32 -2.13
CA ALA A 14 -1.99 -20.12 -1.59
C ALA A 14 -2.70 -19.62 -0.32
N TYR A 15 -4.03 -19.67 -0.27
CA TYR A 15 -4.80 -19.25 0.91
C TYR A 15 -4.59 -20.21 2.07
N LYS A 16 -4.53 -21.52 1.79
CA LYS A 16 -4.16 -22.52 2.81
C LYS A 16 -2.79 -22.22 3.42
N ALA A 17 -1.78 -21.97 2.58
CA ALA A 17 -0.44 -21.63 3.05
C ALA A 17 -0.40 -20.35 3.90
N GLU A 18 -1.16 -19.31 3.55
CA GLU A 18 -1.25 -18.09 4.36
C GLU A 18 -1.95 -18.33 5.71
N ASN A 19 -3.00 -19.16 5.74
CA ASN A 19 -3.67 -19.54 6.98
C ASN A 19 -2.79 -20.41 7.88
N ASP A 20 -2.00 -21.33 7.32
CA ASP A 20 -1.05 -22.15 8.08
C ASP A 20 0.03 -21.29 8.75
N LYS A 21 0.53 -20.27 8.06
CA LYS A 21 1.46 -19.27 8.63
C LYS A 21 0.82 -18.49 9.78
N ARG A 22 -0.42 -18.01 9.60
CA ARG A 22 -1.19 -17.31 10.63
C ARG A 22 -1.37 -18.20 11.87
N ASN A 23 -1.83 -19.43 11.69
CA ASN A 23 -2.08 -20.38 12.77
C ASN A 23 -0.79 -20.71 13.54
N SER A 24 0.33 -20.86 12.83
CA SER A 24 1.64 -21.07 13.43
C SER A 24 2.07 -19.87 14.26
N TRP A 25 1.91 -18.65 13.75
CA TRP A 25 2.24 -17.42 14.47
C TRP A 25 1.38 -17.24 15.73
N ILE A 26 0.07 -17.47 15.64
CA ILE A 26 -0.87 -17.40 16.78
C ILE A 26 -0.47 -18.42 17.86
N SER A 27 -0.15 -19.65 17.44
CA SER A 27 0.28 -20.72 18.35
C SER A 27 1.60 -20.37 19.05
N GLN A 28 2.58 -19.84 18.31
CA GLN A 28 3.87 -19.40 18.88
C GLN A 28 3.69 -18.26 19.88
N LYS A 29 2.73 -17.35 19.64
CA LYS A 29 2.40 -16.24 20.54
C LYS A 29 1.46 -16.63 21.68
N LYS A 30 1.00 -17.89 21.73
CA LYS A 30 0.04 -18.42 22.72
C LYS A 30 -1.25 -17.59 22.77
N LEU A 31 -1.71 -17.14 21.61
CA LEU A 31 -2.94 -16.37 21.46
C LEU A 31 -4.13 -17.29 21.15
N GLN A 32 -5.35 -16.77 21.32
CA GLN A 32 -6.56 -17.50 20.95
C GLN A 32 -6.72 -17.54 19.43
N MET A 33 -7.38 -18.57 18.90
CA MET A 33 -7.62 -18.68 17.46
C MET A 33 -8.88 -17.89 17.07
N ASP A 34 -8.83 -16.57 17.26
CA ASP A 34 -9.95 -15.66 17.10
C ASP A 34 -9.63 -14.50 16.14
N GLU A 35 -10.65 -13.69 15.84
CA GLU A 35 -10.53 -12.52 14.95
C GLU A 35 -9.53 -11.50 15.49
N SER A 36 -9.50 -11.28 16.81
CA SER A 36 -8.57 -10.35 17.46
C SER A 36 -7.12 -10.75 17.18
N SER A 37 -6.80 -12.03 17.31
CA SER A 37 -5.46 -12.56 17.04
C SER A 37 -5.10 -12.49 15.55
N PHE A 38 -6.08 -12.61 14.67
CA PHE A 38 -5.90 -12.33 13.25
C PHE A 38 -5.57 -10.86 12.97
N LEU A 39 -6.28 -9.90 13.58
CA LEU A 39 -6.00 -8.47 13.41
C LEU A 39 -4.58 -8.12 13.91
N LEU A 40 -4.16 -8.69 15.04
CA LEU A 40 -2.79 -8.55 15.55
C LEU A 40 -1.75 -9.15 14.60
N TYR A 41 -2.02 -10.33 14.05
CA TYR A 41 -1.15 -10.94 13.03
C TYR A 41 -1.03 -10.04 11.80
N LEU A 42 -2.14 -9.52 11.28
CA LEU A 42 -2.14 -8.66 10.10
C LEU A 42 -1.32 -7.38 10.32
N LEU A 43 -1.44 -6.78 11.51
CA LEU A 43 -0.65 -5.61 11.91
C LEU A 43 0.85 -5.92 11.99
N ASP A 44 1.23 -7.08 12.54
CA ASP A 44 2.63 -7.51 12.58
C ASP A 44 3.20 -7.72 11.18
N ARG A 45 2.42 -8.34 10.28
CA ARG A 45 2.78 -8.52 8.87
C ARG A 45 2.91 -7.20 8.13
N ALA A 46 2.07 -6.20 8.42
CA ALA A 46 2.12 -4.89 7.75
C ALA A 46 3.46 -4.14 7.92
N LYS A 47 4.27 -4.52 8.93
CA LYS A 47 5.64 -4.01 9.10
C LYS A 47 6.62 -4.54 8.05
N GLN A 48 6.35 -5.71 7.47
CA GLN A 48 7.30 -6.45 6.63
C GLN A 48 6.83 -6.58 5.17
N ILE A 49 5.53 -6.55 4.91
CA ILE A 49 4.96 -6.81 3.58
C ILE A 49 4.07 -5.67 3.09
N GLY A 50 3.84 -5.67 1.78
CA GLY A 50 3.06 -4.65 1.09
C GLY A 50 1.55 -4.86 1.16
N SER A 51 0.81 -3.83 0.71
CA SER A 51 -0.65 -3.74 0.77
C SER A 51 -1.36 -4.87 0.01
N SER A 52 -0.82 -5.30 -1.13
CA SER A 52 -1.38 -6.41 -1.93
C SER A 52 -1.28 -7.76 -1.22
N ALA A 53 -0.16 -8.01 -0.55
CA ALA A 53 0.06 -9.23 0.21
C ALA A 53 -0.82 -9.27 1.47
N LEU A 54 -1.05 -8.11 2.12
CA LEU A 54 -1.99 -8.00 3.24
C LEU A 54 -3.44 -8.30 2.82
N ALA A 55 -3.86 -7.81 1.64
CA ALA A 55 -5.18 -8.12 1.09
C ALA A 55 -5.35 -9.64 0.87
N LYS A 56 -4.33 -10.31 0.32
CA LYS A 56 -4.33 -11.76 0.14
C LYS A 56 -4.48 -12.53 1.46
N ILE A 57 -3.79 -12.08 2.51
CA ILE A 57 -3.90 -12.67 3.86
C ILE A 57 -5.32 -12.49 4.41
N SER A 58 -5.92 -11.32 4.22
CA SER A 58 -7.32 -11.06 4.60
C SER A 58 -8.29 -11.98 3.88
N ASP A 59 -8.18 -12.11 2.56
CA ASP A 59 -9.06 -12.97 1.78
C ASP A 59 -8.91 -14.45 2.17
N ALA A 60 -7.68 -14.87 2.47
CA ALA A 60 -7.39 -16.21 2.98
C ALA A 60 -8.08 -16.46 4.34
N TYR A 61 -8.04 -15.47 5.25
CA TYR A 61 -8.72 -15.55 6.54
C TYR A 61 -10.24 -15.64 6.36
N GLN A 62 -10.84 -14.75 5.56
CA GLN A 62 -12.29 -14.74 5.32
C GLN A 62 -12.76 -16.05 4.69
N THR A 63 -11.98 -16.61 3.77
CA THR A 63 -12.28 -17.91 3.15
C THR A 63 -12.29 -19.04 4.18
N ALA A 64 -11.36 -19.02 5.15
CA ALA A 64 -11.27 -20.10 6.15
C ALA A 64 -12.28 -19.98 7.30
N ASN A 65 -12.76 -18.77 7.63
CA ASN A 65 -13.58 -18.49 8.81
C ASN A 65 -14.99 -17.99 8.45
N GLU A 66 -15.41 -18.12 7.19
CA GLU A 66 -16.73 -17.71 6.68
C GLU A 66 -17.06 -16.22 6.83
N GLY A 67 -16.06 -15.38 7.13
CA GLY A 67 -16.20 -13.94 7.19
C GLY A 67 -15.29 -13.27 8.21
N ILE A 68 -15.53 -11.98 8.40
CA ILE A 68 -14.93 -11.14 9.44
C ILE A 68 -16.04 -10.20 9.94
N SER A 69 -16.00 -9.80 11.21
CA SER A 69 -16.94 -8.80 11.72
C SER A 69 -16.85 -7.49 10.93
N ALA A 70 -17.92 -6.68 10.93
CA ALA A 70 -17.92 -5.38 10.26
C ALA A 70 -16.82 -4.44 10.81
N ILE A 71 -16.57 -4.50 12.12
CA ILE A 71 -15.52 -3.72 12.79
C ILE A 71 -14.14 -4.21 12.32
N GLY A 72 -13.91 -5.52 12.34
CA GLY A 72 -12.66 -6.10 11.84
C GLY A 72 -12.41 -5.80 10.36
N ALA A 73 -13.45 -5.86 9.52
CA ALA A 73 -13.36 -5.47 8.11
C ALA A 73 -12.88 -4.02 7.95
N SER A 74 -13.39 -3.10 8.76
CA SER A 74 -12.94 -1.70 8.76
C SER A 74 -11.46 -1.59 9.13
N PHE A 75 -11.04 -2.26 10.21
CA PHE A 75 -9.64 -2.27 10.64
C PHE A 75 -8.70 -2.82 9.57
N VAL A 76 -9.05 -3.94 8.95
CA VAL A 76 -8.28 -4.53 7.84
C VAL A 76 -8.17 -3.55 6.68
N SER A 77 -9.28 -2.91 6.30
CA SER A 77 -9.32 -1.89 5.24
C SER A 77 -8.38 -0.73 5.54
N ASP A 78 -8.39 -0.23 6.78
CA ASP A 78 -7.58 0.90 7.20
C ASP A 78 -6.08 0.56 7.22
N ILE A 79 -5.71 -0.65 7.67
CA ILE A 79 -4.32 -1.14 7.61
C ILE A 79 -3.84 -1.20 6.16
N ILE A 80 -4.61 -1.80 5.26
CA ILE A 80 -4.25 -1.93 3.83
C ILE A 80 -4.15 -0.56 3.16
N LYS A 81 -5.10 0.34 3.42
CA LYS A 81 -5.07 1.72 2.90
C LYS A 81 -3.87 2.50 3.42
N SER A 82 -3.55 2.36 4.70
CA SER A 82 -2.35 2.98 5.29
C SER A 82 -1.10 2.50 4.59
N LYS A 83 -0.96 1.17 4.41
CA LYS A 83 0.22 0.62 3.74
C LYS A 83 0.32 1.06 2.27
N ARG A 84 -0.80 1.12 1.57
CA ARG A 84 -0.86 1.62 0.18
C ARG A 84 -0.43 3.10 0.08
N ARG A 85 -0.77 3.93 1.07
CA ARG A 85 -0.31 5.33 1.13
C ARG A 85 1.20 5.40 1.31
N GLU A 86 1.76 4.63 2.25
CA GLU A 86 3.22 4.53 2.44
C GLU A 86 3.93 4.13 1.14
N GLU A 87 3.44 3.07 0.48
CA GLU A 87 3.98 2.61 -0.81
C GLU A 87 3.89 3.69 -1.91
N SER A 88 2.80 4.47 -1.93
CA SER A 88 2.62 5.54 -2.91
C SER A 88 3.57 6.71 -2.67
N LEU A 89 3.87 7.01 -1.40
CA LEU A 89 4.86 8.03 -1.05
C LEU A 89 6.27 7.60 -1.45
N LEU A 90 6.62 6.33 -1.23
CA LEU A 90 7.91 5.78 -1.64
C LEU A 90 8.07 5.68 -3.16
N LYS A 91 6.98 5.46 -3.90
CA LYS A 91 6.97 5.41 -5.38
C LYS A 91 7.03 6.76 -6.05
N LYS A 92 6.68 7.85 -5.35
CA LYS A 92 6.95 9.18 -5.86
C LYS A 92 8.46 9.40 -5.81
N GLU A 93 9.13 9.03 -6.90
CA GLU A 93 10.38 9.66 -7.26
C GLU A 93 10.06 11.15 -7.34
N VAL A 94 10.37 11.89 -6.29
CA VAL A 94 10.42 13.35 -6.39
C VAL A 94 11.57 13.58 -7.36
N VAL A 95 11.23 13.80 -8.63
CA VAL A 95 12.19 14.31 -9.61
C VAL A 95 12.78 15.53 -8.94
N LYS A 96 14.03 15.42 -8.49
CA LYS A 96 14.74 16.53 -7.89
C LYS A 96 14.97 17.51 -9.02
N VAL A 97 14.07 18.49 -9.12
CA VAL A 97 14.27 19.66 -9.99
C VAL A 97 15.58 20.28 -9.52
N THR A 98 16.56 20.35 -10.40
CA THR A 98 17.84 20.99 -10.12
C THR A 98 17.76 22.47 -10.49
N MET A 99 18.70 23.28 -10.00
CA MET A 99 18.80 24.69 -10.41
C MET A 99 19.01 24.82 -11.93
N GLU A 100 19.68 23.84 -12.56
CA GLU A 100 19.86 23.80 -14.01
C GLU A 100 18.54 23.62 -14.76
N ASP A 101 17.60 22.86 -14.20
CA ASP A 101 16.28 22.66 -14.81
C ASP A 101 15.45 23.93 -14.73
N VAL A 102 15.49 24.64 -13.59
CA VAL A 102 14.84 25.95 -13.44
C VAL A 102 15.44 26.95 -14.44
N GLN A 103 16.77 27.00 -14.56
CA GLN A 103 17.44 27.87 -15.52
C GLN A 103 17.04 27.58 -16.97
N LYS A 104 16.95 26.30 -17.37
CA LYS A 104 16.50 25.93 -18.72
C LYS A 104 15.07 26.39 -18.99
N ILE A 105 14.15 26.22 -18.04
CA ILE A 105 12.75 26.66 -18.18
C ILE A 105 12.70 28.19 -18.33
N THR A 106 13.44 28.93 -17.52
CA THR A 106 13.51 30.40 -17.62
C THR A 106 14.10 30.85 -18.95
N MET A 107 15.19 30.22 -19.41
CA MET A 107 15.80 30.55 -20.71
C MET A 107 14.87 30.27 -21.88
N LEU A 108 14.04 29.23 -21.81
CA LEU A 108 13.04 28.92 -22.84
C LEU A 108 11.93 29.97 -22.86
N ALA A 109 11.44 30.40 -21.69
CA ALA A 109 10.44 31.47 -21.61
C ALA A 109 10.96 32.79 -22.21
N MET A 110 12.19 33.18 -21.88
CA MET A 110 12.83 34.37 -22.44
C MET A 110 13.04 34.32 -23.97
N LYS A 111 13.03 33.13 -24.59
CA LYS A 111 13.20 32.96 -26.04
C LYS A 111 11.89 32.93 -26.82
N GLU A 112 10.83 32.41 -26.21
CA GLU A 112 9.56 32.13 -26.90
C GLU A 112 8.50 33.23 -26.72
N ASP A 113 8.78 34.30 -25.95
CA ASP A 113 7.93 35.49 -25.72
C ASP A 113 6.43 35.18 -25.69
N SER A 114 6.07 34.17 -24.89
CA SER A 114 4.71 33.66 -24.78
C SER A 114 4.23 33.71 -23.33
N PRO A 115 3.02 34.25 -23.07
CA PRO A 115 2.46 34.35 -21.72
C PRO A 115 2.36 33.01 -20.99
N GLU A 116 2.15 31.91 -21.72
CA GLU A 116 2.09 30.56 -21.18
C GLU A 116 3.45 30.12 -20.63
N ARG A 117 4.54 30.42 -21.34
CA ARG A 117 5.89 30.05 -20.92
C ARG A 117 6.40 30.93 -19.79
N ASP A 118 6.02 32.20 -19.78
CA ASP A 118 6.31 33.10 -18.66
C ASP A 118 5.65 32.62 -17.37
N ARG A 119 4.38 32.21 -17.44
CA ARG A 119 3.67 31.62 -16.30
C ARG A 119 4.36 30.34 -15.82
N ASP A 120 4.72 29.44 -16.73
CA ASP A 120 5.35 28.17 -16.38
C ASP A 120 6.75 28.39 -15.77
N ALA A 121 7.51 29.38 -16.25
CA ALA A 121 8.79 29.79 -15.66
C ALA A 121 8.62 30.41 -14.27
N LEU A 122 7.64 31.28 -14.07
CA LEU A 122 7.32 31.85 -12.76
C LEU A 122 6.91 30.76 -11.76
N LEU A 123 6.10 29.79 -12.19
CA LEU A 123 5.71 28.66 -11.36
C LEU A 123 6.93 27.80 -10.96
N ALA A 124 7.85 27.54 -11.90
CA ALA A 124 9.07 26.79 -11.62
C ALA A 124 9.97 27.52 -10.60
N ILE A 125 10.17 28.84 -10.77
CA ILE A 125 10.99 29.66 -9.88
C ILE A 125 10.37 29.74 -8.48
N LEU A 126 9.07 30.04 -8.38
CA LEU A 126 8.37 30.21 -7.10
C LEU A 126 8.20 28.90 -6.33
N SER A 127 8.11 27.77 -7.04
CA SER A 127 7.96 26.45 -6.42
C SER A 127 9.31 25.82 -6.05
N PHE A 128 10.42 26.38 -6.53
CA PHE A 128 11.76 25.88 -6.23
C PHE A 128 12.26 26.43 -4.89
N ASN A 129 12.01 25.67 -3.82
CA ASN A 129 12.61 25.93 -2.51
C ASN A 129 13.96 25.19 -2.40
N VAL A 130 15.05 25.96 -2.32
CA VAL A 130 16.36 25.44 -1.91
C VAL A 130 16.27 25.13 -0.41
N SER A 131 16.16 23.84 -0.07
CA SER A 131 16.34 23.36 1.31
C SER A 131 17.79 22.97 1.55
#